data_AF-A0A933TFK7-F1
#
_entry.id   AF-A0A933TFK7-F1
#
_cell.length_a   1.000
_cell.length_b   1.000
_cell.length_c   1.000
_cell.angle_alpha   90.00
_cell.angle_beta   90.00
_cell.angle_gamma   90.00
#
_symmetry.space_group_name_H-M   'P 1'
#
loop_
_entity.id
_entity.type
_entity.pdbx_description
1 polymer ?
#
loop_
_entity_poly.entity_id
_entity_poly.type
_entity_poly.pdbx_seq_one_letter_code
_entity_poly.pdbx_strand_id
1 'polypeptide(L)'
;MKSFYPTKEPLDDYPCEIKLDGAEILVTYADEDFHPNGAFWRGTETTPGHYQLRLDGGDGQASLHRFPDSTILEGYWREDGEDGMWRIELR
;
A
#
# COMPACT_ATOMS: atom_id res chain seq x y z
N MET A 1 1.37 18.01 13.88
CA MET A 1 1.63 16.57 13.98
C MET A 1 0.35 15.90 14.47
N LYS A 2 -0.24 15.00 13.68
CA LYS A 2 -1.37 14.16 14.13
C LYS A 2 -0.80 12.77 14.36
N SER A 3 -0.98 12.22 15.57
CA SER A 3 -0.60 10.85 15.87
C SER A 3 -1.79 9.95 15.55
N PHE A 4 -1.58 8.92 14.74
CA PHE A 4 -2.60 7.91 14.48
C PHE A 4 -2.56 6.89 15.61
N TYR A 5 -3.69 6.74 16.30
CA TYR A 5 -3.92 5.66 17.26
C TYR A 5 -5.13 4.89 16.76
N PRO A 6 -4.97 3.62 16.34
CA PRO A 6 -6.12 2.84 15.90
C PRO A 6 -7.06 2.66 17.09
N THR A 7 -8.22 3.34 17.05
CA THR A 7 -9.33 3.14 17.99
C THR A 7 -10.21 1.97 17.60
N LYS A 8 -9.94 1.38 16.42
CA LYS A 8 -10.60 0.21 15.84
C LYS A 8 -9.55 -0.86 15.55
N GLU A 9 -10.00 -2.11 15.54
CA GLU A 9 -9.17 -3.22 15.09
C GLU A 9 -8.75 -3.01 13.62
N PRO A 10 -7.50 -3.36 13.25
CA PRO A 10 -7.06 -3.29 11.87
C PRO A 10 -7.96 -4.20 11.02
N LEU A 11 -8.38 -3.69 9.86
CA LEU A 11 -9.08 -4.51 8.87
C LEU A 11 -8.07 -5.47 8.26
N ASP A 12 -8.26 -6.76 8.47
CA ASP A 12 -7.50 -7.86 7.86
C ASP A 12 -8.27 -8.55 6.72
N ASP A 13 -9.50 -8.11 6.46
CA ASP A 13 -10.42 -8.67 5.47
C ASP A 13 -10.05 -8.37 3.99
N TYR A 14 -9.02 -7.56 3.75
CA TYR A 14 -8.60 -7.13 2.40
C TYR A 14 -7.24 -7.71 2.03
N PRO A 15 -7.16 -9.00 1.63
CA PRO A 15 -5.92 -9.59 1.16
C PRO A 15 -5.41 -8.82 -0.07
N CYS A 16 -4.12 -8.51 -0.07
CA CYS A 16 -3.44 -7.91 -1.21
C CYS A 16 -2.31 -8.81 -1.70
N GLU A 17 -2.02 -8.71 -2.99
CA GLU A 17 -0.83 -9.30 -3.60
C GLU A 17 0.18 -8.18 -3.89
N ILE A 18 1.44 -8.43 -3.54
CA ILE A 18 2.56 -7.52 -3.78
C ILE A 18 3.47 -8.13 -4.83
N LYS A 19 3.74 -7.39 -5.89
CA LYS A 19 4.78 -7.71 -6.86
C LYS A 19 5.89 -6.67 -6.75
N LEU A 20 7.11 -7.17 -6.62
CA LEU A 20 8.34 -6.38 -6.66
C LEU A 20 9.12 -6.81 -7.90
N ASP A 21 9.42 -5.88 -8.80
CA ASP A 21 10.25 -6.11 -9.98
C ASP A 21 11.32 -5.01 -10.09
N GLY A 22 12.54 -5.33 -9.65
CA GLY A 22 13.61 -4.35 -9.53
C GLY A 22 13.21 -3.18 -8.63
N ALA A 23 13.10 -1.99 -9.22
CA ALA A 23 12.69 -0.76 -8.53
C ALA A 23 11.17 -0.53 -8.56
N GLU A 24 10.39 -1.37 -9.22
CA GLU A 24 8.94 -1.21 -9.31
C GLU A 24 8.22 -2.01 -8.22
N ILE A 25 7.14 -1.44 -7.72
CA ILE A 25 6.19 -2.09 -6.83
C ILE A 25 4.78 -2.01 -7.42
N LEU A 26 4.05 -3.11 -7.32
CA LEU A 26 2.63 -3.19 -7.59
C LEU A 26 1.93 -3.81 -6.39
N VAL A 27 0.92 -3.11 -5.87
CA VAL A 27 -0.03 -3.63 -4.86
C VAL A 27 -1.38 -3.83 -5.54
N THR A 28 -1.91 -5.04 -5.43
CA THR A 28 -3.23 -5.39 -6.00
C THR A 28 -4.18 -5.93 -4.96
N TYR A 29 -5.42 -5.44 -4.97
CA TYR A 29 -6.52 -5.98 -4.18
C TYR A 29 -7.44 -6.79 -5.07
N ALA A 30 -7.80 -8.00 -4.62
CA ALA A 30 -8.84 -8.81 -5.24
C ALA A 30 -10.21 -8.37 -4.69
N ASP A 31 -10.57 -7.12 -4.98
CA ASP A 31 -11.84 -6.55 -4.57
C ASP A 31 -12.64 -6.17 -5.81
N GLU A 32 -13.50 -7.08 -6.26
CA GLU A 32 -14.35 -6.88 -7.43
C GLU A 32 -15.45 -5.83 -7.20
N ASP A 33 -15.80 -5.54 -5.93
CA ASP A 33 -16.87 -4.62 -5.56
C ASP A 33 -16.40 -3.15 -5.61
N PHE A 34 -15.18 -2.88 -5.17
CA PHE A 34 -14.60 -1.53 -5.16
C PHE A 34 -13.73 -1.24 -6.38
N HIS A 35 -13.05 -2.27 -6.91
CA HIS A 35 -12.24 -2.14 -8.11
C HIS A 35 -12.46 -3.36 -9.01
N PRO A 36 -13.47 -3.36 -9.91
CA PRO A 36 -13.84 -4.52 -10.73
C PRO A 36 -12.76 -5.01 -11.71
N ASN A 37 -11.64 -4.27 -11.83
CA ASN A 37 -10.46 -4.69 -12.57
C ASN A 37 -9.23 -4.95 -11.66
N GLY A 38 -9.37 -4.85 -10.34
CA GLY A 38 -8.30 -4.77 -9.34
C GLY A 38 -7.92 -3.31 -9.03
N ALA A 39 -7.74 -2.97 -7.76
CA ALA A 39 -7.09 -1.70 -7.39
C ALA A 39 -5.60 -1.89 -7.59
N PHE A 40 -4.99 -1.14 -8.50
CA PHE A 40 -3.57 -1.24 -8.79
C PHE A 40 -2.85 -0.01 -8.27
N TRP A 41 -2.15 -0.16 -7.14
CA TRP A 41 -1.21 0.87 -6.71
C TRP A 41 0.15 0.57 -7.31
N ARG A 42 0.63 1.47 -8.16
CA ARG A 42 1.94 1.35 -8.81
C ARG A 42 2.90 2.38 -8.27
N GLY A 43 4.13 1.97 -8.02
CA GLY A 43 5.16 2.87 -7.54
C GLY A 43 6.55 2.47 -7.92
N THR A 44 7.47 3.38 -7.62
CA THR A 44 8.90 3.18 -7.82
C THR A 44 9.67 3.41 -6.52
N GLU A 45 10.76 2.68 -6.37
CA GLU A 45 11.72 2.83 -5.29
C GLU A 45 12.48 4.14 -5.49
N THR A 46 12.30 5.06 -4.54
CA THR A 46 12.97 6.37 -4.54
C THR A 46 14.33 6.32 -3.83
N THR A 47 14.44 5.44 -2.84
CA THR A 47 15.67 5.06 -2.13
C THR A 47 15.49 3.62 -1.64
N PRO A 48 16.58 2.84 -1.41
CA PRO A 48 16.48 1.43 -1.04
C PRO A 48 15.48 1.17 0.09
N GLY A 49 14.46 0.35 -0.18
CA GLY A 49 13.38 0.02 0.72
C GLY A 49 12.26 1.06 0.82
N HIS A 50 12.23 2.14 0.02
CA HIS A 50 11.22 3.20 0.09
C HIS A 50 10.55 3.47 -1.26
N TYR A 51 9.24 3.28 -1.31
CA TYR A 51 8.43 3.35 -2.51
C TYR A 51 7.42 4.49 -2.43
N GLN A 52 7.23 5.20 -3.55
CA GLN A 52 6.12 6.13 -3.73
C GLN A 52 5.14 5.54 -4.74
N LEU A 53 3.88 5.42 -4.36
CA LEU A 53 2.84 4.77 -5.15
C LEU A 53 1.73 5.75 -5.55
N ARG A 54 1.11 5.47 -6.68
CA ARG A 54 -0.09 6.10 -7.21
C ARG A 54 -1.13 5.02 -7.51
N LEU A 55 -2.38 5.34 -7.24
CA LEU A 55 -3.49 4.51 -7.70
C LEU A 55 -3.64 4.66 -9.22
N ASP A 56 -3.72 3.53 -9.93
CA ASP A 56 -3.98 3.52 -11.36
C ASP A 56 -5.42 3.98 -11.64
N GLY A 57 -5.58 5.01 -12.47
CA GLY A 57 -6.89 5.56 -12.83
C GLY A 57 -7.57 6.42 -11.76
N GLY A 58 -6.91 6.73 -10.64
CA GLY A 58 -7.44 7.57 -9.56
C GLY A 58 -6.48 8.67 -9.08
N ASP A 59 -6.84 9.36 -8.00
CA ASP A 59 -6.01 10.43 -7.39
C ASP A 59 -5.18 9.94 -6.17
N GLY A 60 -5.34 8.65 -5.85
CA GLY A 60 -4.73 8.01 -4.70
C GLY A 60 -3.20 8.14 -4.67
N GLN A 61 -2.66 8.43 -3.49
CA GLN A 61 -1.22 8.51 -3.24
C GLN A 61 -0.85 7.69 -2.02
N ALA A 62 0.23 6.93 -2.12
CA ALA A 62 0.72 6.15 -1.00
C ALA A 62 2.24 6.12 -0.94
N SER A 63 2.73 5.69 0.21
CA SER A 63 4.13 5.38 0.44
C SER A 63 4.20 4.03 1.13
N LEU A 64 5.20 3.24 0.78
CA LEU A 64 5.52 1.99 1.45
C LEU A 64 7.01 1.94 1.74
N HIS A 65 7.39 1.42 2.91
CA HIS A 65 8.77 1.27 3.29
C HIS A 65 9.04 -0.08 3.94
N ARG A 66 10.26 -0.59 3.71
CA ARG A 66 10.78 -1.85 4.20
C ARG A 66 12.19 -1.65 4.72
N PHE A 67 12.47 -2.16 5.91
CA PHE A 67 13.85 -2.26 6.36
C PHE A 67 14.60 -3.38 5.62
N PRO A 68 15.94 -3.31 5.54
CA PRO A 68 16.75 -4.45 5.09
C PRO A 68 16.36 -5.71 5.88
N ASP A 69 16.25 -6.84 5.18
CA ASP A 69 15.92 -8.16 5.71
C ASP A 69 14.55 -8.30 6.41
N SER A 70 13.73 -7.24 6.45
CA SER A 70 12.36 -7.30 6.97
C SER A 70 11.41 -7.91 5.94
N THR A 71 10.49 -8.75 6.40
CA THR A 71 9.33 -9.19 5.61
C THR A 71 8.15 -8.22 5.72
N ILE A 72 8.26 -7.17 6.54
CA ILE A 72 7.19 -6.19 6.73
C ILE A 72 7.41 -4.98 5.85
N LEU A 73 6.42 -4.70 5.00
CA LEU A 73 6.26 -3.50 4.21
C LEU A 73 5.13 -2.68 4.83
N GLU A 74 5.37 -1.42 5.21
CA GLU A 74 4.37 -0.60 5.90
C GLU A 74 4.37 0.83 5.36
N GLY A 75 3.28 1.56 5.53
CA GLY A 75 3.24 2.96 5.11
C GLY A 75 1.85 3.55 4.98
N TYR A 76 1.79 4.82 4.57
CA TYR A 76 0.56 5.63 4.54
C TYR A 76 -0.06 5.67 3.14
N TRP A 77 -1.38 5.71 3.07
CA TRP A 77 -2.13 5.96 1.83
C TRP A 77 -3.23 7.01 2.04
N ARG A 78 -3.62 7.68 0.96
CA ARG A 78 -4.78 8.57 0.87
C ARG A 78 -5.46 8.41 -0.48
N GLU A 79 -6.78 8.36 -0.48
CA GLU A 79 -7.64 8.26 -1.67
C GLU A 79 -9.03 8.82 -1.32
N ASP A 80 -9.66 9.57 -2.23
CA ASP A 80 -11.06 10.03 -2.09
C ASP A 80 -11.42 10.71 -0.74
N GLY A 81 -10.44 11.39 -0.13
CA GLY A 81 -10.61 12.08 1.15
C GLY A 81 -10.46 11.19 2.38
N GLU A 82 -10.28 9.89 2.20
CA GLU A 82 -9.94 8.92 3.24
C GLU A 82 -8.42 8.74 3.32
N ASP A 83 -7.93 8.39 4.51
CA ASP A 83 -6.54 8.03 4.70
C ASP A 83 -6.33 6.91 5.71
N GLY A 84 -5.22 6.19 5.55
CA GLY A 84 -4.94 5.02 6.35
C GLY A 84 -3.49 4.58 6.31
N MET A 85 -3.24 3.45 6.97
CA MET A 85 -1.92 2.83 7.06
C MET A 85 -1.99 1.39 6.60
N TRP A 86 -1.04 0.99 5.77
CA TRP A 86 -0.77 -0.40 5.44
C TRP A 86 0.31 -0.96 6.36
N ARG A 87 0.13 -2.22 6.73
CA ARG A 87 1.15 -3.07 7.31
C ARG A 87 1.00 -4.46 6.68
N ILE A 88 1.90 -4.77 5.76
CA ILE A 88 1.82 -5.91 4.86
C ILE A 88 2.99 -6.84 5.17
N GLU A 89 2.68 -8.12 5.41
CA GLU A 89 3.69 -9.17 5.55
C GLU A 89 3.92 -9.84 4.20
N LEU A 90 5.14 -9.74 3.68
CA LEU A 90 5.60 -10.44 2.49
C LEU A 90 5.84 -11.91 2.86
N ARG A 91 5.13 -12.83 2.18
CA ARG A 91 5.24 -14.28 2.36
C ARG A 91 5.84 -14.94 1.13
#